data_AF-A0A414DH17-F1
#
_entry.id   AF-A0A414DH17-F1
#
_cell.length_a   1.000
_cell.length_b   1.000
_cell.length_c   1.000
_cell.angle_alpha   90.00
_cell.angle_beta   90.00
_cell.angle_gamma   90.00
#
_symmetry.space_group_name_H-M   'P 1'
#
loop_
_entity.id
_entity.type
_entity.pdbx_description
1 polymer ?
#
loop_
_entity_poly.entity_id
_entity_poly.type
_entity_poly.pdbx_seq_one_letter_code
_entity_poly.pdbx_strand_id
1 'polypeptide(L)'
;MEEKYVSVKPTTTIITLFERIVEMEGGVEGFDRQAIFNRVLLYTKDLTDNQLIAAAKKVISVEERNDLPTSLKVRTNCELLDDVVERFKDVFKISRVKSPFLMRVTLTAYYNYLVEGNKNVEKVEAEEVKLGDLRADEVSRLVRLNKYLNLLIHTDSVSIEKIKKIDGILKED
;
A
#
# COMPACT_ATOMS: atom_id res chain seq x y z
N MET A 1 18.62 9.33 -1.37
CA MET A 1 17.85 8.21 -1.97
C MET A 1 17.55 8.63 -3.39
N GLU A 2 18.02 7.87 -4.39
CA GLU A 2 17.78 8.21 -5.79
C GLU A 2 16.31 7.92 -6.14
N GLU A 3 15.63 8.88 -6.77
CA GLU A 3 14.22 8.79 -7.12
C GLU A 3 14.07 8.58 -8.63
N LYS A 4 13.19 7.66 -9.02
CA LYS A 4 12.81 7.41 -10.42
C LYS A 4 11.33 7.71 -10.63
N TYR A 5 10.95 8.03 -11.87
CA TYR A 5 9.56 8.20 -12.26
C TYR A 5 9.08 7.02 -13.10
N VAL A 6 7.97 6.42 -12.68
CA VAL A 6 7.20 5.50 -13.53
C VAL A 6 6.12 6.31 -14.23
N SER A 7 6.26 6.45 -15.55
CA SER A 7 5.31 7.16 -16.39
C SER A 7 4.53 6.17 -17.26
N VAL A 8 3.20 6.33 -17.30
CA VAL A 8 2.31 5.52 -18.16
C VAL A 8 1.25 6.40 -18.80
N LYS A 9 0.72 5.95 -19.94
CA LYS A 9 -0.64 6.35 -20.34
C LYS A 9 -1.60 5.53 -19.48
N PRO A 10 -2.37 6.15 -18.57
CA PRO A 10 -3.21 5.42 -17.65
C PRO A 10 -4.35 4.73 -18.40
N THR A 11 -4.70 3.55 -17.93
CA THR A 11 -5.92 2.84 -18.34
C THR A 11 -6.96 2.98 -17.23
N THR A 12 -8.23 2.76 -17.57
CA THR A 12 -9.32 2.71 -16.60
C THR A 12 -9.00 1.78 -15.44
N THR A 13 -8.48 0.58 -15.74
CA THR A 13 -8.08 -0.39 -14.72
C THR A 13 -7.04 0.16 -13.75
N ILE A 14 -6.01 0.86 -14.25
CA ILE A 14 -4.95 1.41 -13.40
C ILE A 14 -5.52 2.49 -12.47
N ILE A 15 -6.33 3.41 -13.01
CA ILE A 15 -6.93 4.49 -12.22
C ILE A 15 -7.88 3.93 -11.17
N THR A 16 -8.79 3.03 -11.57
CA THR A 16 -9.73 2.39 -10.66
C THR A 16 -9.03 1.56 -9.58
N LEU A 17 -7.91 0.90 -9.88
CA LEU A 17 -7.14 0.19 -8.86
C LEU A 17 -6.55 1.16 -7.82
N PHE A 18 -6.00 2.29 -8.24
CA PHE A 18 -5.56 3.31 -7.28
C PHE A 18 -6.71 3.80 -6.41
N GLU A 19 -7.84 4.18 -7.01
CA GLU A 19 -9.02 4.67 -6.29
C GLU A 19 -9.54 3.64 -5.27
N ARG A 20 -9.72 2.39 -5.69
CA ARG A 20 -10.17 1.31 -4.79
C ARG A 20 -9.19 1.02 -3.66
N ILE A 21 -7.87 1.09 -3.92
CA ILE A 21 -6.86 0.92 -2.87
C ILE A 21 -6.94 2.07 -1.87
N VAL A 22 -7.09 3.32 -2.33
CA VAL A 22 -7.30 4.49 -1.45
C VAL A 22 -8.52 4.29 -0.56
N GLU A 23 -9.65 3.89 -1.14
CA GLU A 23 -10.90 3.64 -0.42
C GLU A 23 -10.73 2.56 0.65
N MET A 24 -10.10 1.42 0.29
CA MET A 24 -9.86 0.31 1.21
C MET A 24 -8.88 0.64 2.34
N GLU A 25 -7.95 1.57 2.10
CA GLU A 25 -7.00 2.04 3.12
C GLU A 25 -7.56 3.20 3.97
N GLY A 26 -8.86 3.50 3.88
CA GLY A 26 -9.54 4.45 4.76
C GLY A 26 -9.69 5.86 4.19
N GLY A 27 -9.49 6.05 2.88
CA GLY A 27 -9.96 7.22 2.15
C GLY A 27 -9.40 8.57 2.58
N VAL A 28 -8.24 8.62 3.23
CA VAL A 28 -7.69 9.88 3.76
C VAL A 28 -7.34 10.82 2.59
N GLU A 29 -7.93 12.02 2.59
CA GLU A 29 -7.52 13.12 1.71
C GLU A 29 -6.01 13.35 1.88
N GLY A 30 -5.22 13.06 0.83
CA GLY A 30 -3.77 13.16 0.86
C GLY A 30 -3.00 11.84 0.71
N PHE A 31 -3.67 10.69 0.54
CA PHE A 31 -3.03 9.47 0.04
C PHE A 31 -2.52 9.69 -1.39
N ASP A 32 -1.29 10.18 -1.50
CA ASP A 32 -0.61 10.42 -2.77
C ASP A 32 -0.37 9.08 -3.48
N ARG A 33 -0.64 9.04 -4.79
CA ARG A 33 -0.38 7.89 -5.66
C ARG A 33 1.07 7.42 -5.53
N GLN A 34 2.01 8.32 -5.21
CA GLN A 34 3.39 7.97 -4.84
C GLN A 34 3.46 7.04 -3.62
N ALA A 35 2.78 7.38 -2.52
CA ALA A 35 2.81 6.59 -1.29
C ALA A 35 2.22 5.20 -1.52
N ILE A 36 1.08 5.13 -2.22
CA ILE A 36 0.43 3.87 -2.59
C ILE A 36 1.35 3.02 -3.43
N PHE A 37 1.94 3.61 -4.48
CA PHE A 37 2.74 2.84 -5.41
C PHE A 37 4.03 2.31 -4.76
N ASN A 38 4.67 3.09 -3.88
CA ASN A 38 5.80 2.59 -3.10
C ASN A 38 5.42 1.42 -2.19
N ARG A 39 4.26 1.48 -1.53
CA ARG A 39 3.75 0.38 -0.70
C ARG A 39 3.46 -0.86 -1.53
N VAL A 40 2.82 -0.68 -2.68
CA VAL A 40 2.53 -1.72 -3.66
C VAL A 40 3.80 -2.41 -4.16
N LEU A 41 4.85 -1.65 -4.46
CA LEU A 41 6.15 -2.21 -4.85
C LEU A 41 6.81 -3.00 -3.71
N LEU A 42 6.77 -2.46 -2.48
CA LEU A 42 7.30 -3.16 -1.30
C LEU A 42 6.60 -4.50 -1.10
N TYR A 43 5.26 -4.52 -1.12
CA TYR A 43 4.48 -5.75 -1.06
C TYR A 43 4.84 -6.74 -2.17
N THR A 44 5.04 -6.24 -3.39
CA THR A 44 5.37 -7.07 -4.56
C THR A 44 6.69 -7.83 -4.39
N LYS A 45 7.66 -7.24 -3.67
CA LYS A 45 8.97 -7.86 -3.42
C LYS A 45 8.83 -9.21 -2.71
N ASP A 46 7.87 -9.32 -1.80
CA ASP A 46 7.67 -10.48 -0.93
C ASP A 46 6.66 -11.49 -1.48
N LEU A 47 6.02 -11.19 -2.61
CA LEU A 47 5.08 -12.11 -3.27
C LEU A 47 5.79 -13.36 -3.77
N THR A 48 5.17 -14.53 -3.62
CA THR A 48 5.59 -15.73 -4.35
C THR A 48 5.38 -15.56 -5.86
N ASP A 49 6.16 -16.29 -6.67
CA ASP A 49 6.05 -16.25 -8.14
C ASP A 49 4.62 -16.58 -8.60
N ASN A 50 3.97 -17.56 -7.94
CA ASN A 50 2.59 -17.95 -8.23
C ASN A 50 1.59 -16.83 -7.96
N GLN A 51 1.73 -16.09 -6.86
CA GLN A 51 0.86 -14.95 -6.56
C GLN A 51 1.04 -13.84 -7.59
N LEU A 52 2.27 -13.58 -8.02
CA LEU A 52 2.56 -12.56 -9.04
C LEU A 52 2.00 -12.96 -10.41
N ILE A 53 2.15 -14.23 -10.81
CA ILE A 53 1.57 -14.77 -12.05
C ILE A 53 0.04 -14.73 -11.99
N ALA A 54 -0.56 -15.09 -10.85
CA ALA A 54 -2.01 -15.03 -10.66
C ALA A 54 -2.53 -13.60 -10.79
N ALA A 55 -1.86 -12.62 -10.18
CA ALA A 55 -2.19 -11.21 -10.33
C ALA A 55 -2.08 -10.74 -11.79
N ALA A 56 -1.08 -11.23 -12.54
CA ALA A 56 -0.93 -10.90 -13.95
C ALA A 56 -2.05 -11.46 -14.85
N LYS A 57 -2.55 -12.66 -14.52
CA LYS A 57 -3.66 -13.29 -15.25
C LYS A 57 -5.03 -12.74 -14.86
N LYS A 58 -5.14 -12.10 -13.69
CA LYS A 58 -6.43 -11.62 -13.19
C LYS A 58 -6.97 -10.49 -14.05
N VAL A 59 -8.24 -10.63 -14.45
CA VAL A 59 -9.02 -9.59 -15.11
C VAL A 59 -9.81 -8.85 -14.04
N ILE A 60 -9.63 -7.54 -13.97
CA ILE A 60 -10.39 -6.68 -13.06
C ILE A 60 -11.50 -6.02 -13.87
N SER A 61 -12.74 -6.33 -13.52
CA SER A 61 -13.91 -5.66 -14.11
C SER A 61 -13.95 -4.21 -13.63
N VAL A 62 -13.93 -3.30 -14.59
CA VAL A 62 -14.03 -1.85 -14.40
C VAL A 62 -14.98 -1.31 -15.45
N GLU A 63 -15.81 -0.34 -15.07
CA GLU A 63 -16.65 0.38 -16.02
C GLU A 63 -15.77 1.30 -16.86
N GLU A 64 -15.99 1.36 -18.18
CA GLU A 64 -15.22 2.22 -19.06
C GLU A 64 -15.38 3.70 -18.69
N ARG A 65 -14.29 4.45 -18.79
CA ARG A 65 -14.19 5.84 -18.40
C ARG A 65 -13.62 6.67 -19.54
N ASN A 66 -14.27 7.78 -19.84
CA ASN A 66 -13.85 8.71 -20.90
C ASN A 66 -12.96 9.85 -20.36
N ASP A 67 -12.85 9.99 -19.04
CA ASP A 67 -12.19 11.08 -18.32
C ASP A 67 -10.76 10.74 -17.86
N LEU A 68 -10.02 9.93 -18.64
CA LEU A 68 -8.67 9.52 -18.27
C LEU A 68 -7.64 10.64 -18.49
N PRO A 69 -6.72 10.88 -17.54
CA PRO A 69 -5.65 11.84 -17.75
C PRO A 69 -4.70 11.37 -18.86
N THR A 70 -4.09 12.32 -19.58
CA THR A 70 -3.19 12.01 -20.71
C THR A 70 -1.96 11.22 -20.28
N SER A 71 -1.47 11.47 -19.06
CA SER A 71 -0.35 10.75 -18.48
C SER A 71 -0.50 10.62 -16.97
N LEU A 72 -0.01 9.51 -16.43
CA LEU A 72 0.15 9.29 -15.01
C LEU A 72 1.64 9.08 -14.73
N LYS A 73 2.21 9.95 -13.89
CA LYS A 73 3.59 9.87 -13.44
C LYS A 73 3.60 9.67 -11.93
N VAL A 74 4.29 8.63 -11.49
CA VAL A 74 4.43 8.29 -10.08
C VAL A 74 5.91 8.24 -9.74
N ARG A 75 6.31 9.02 -8.75
CA ARG A 75 7.68 9.03 -8.24
C ARG A 75 7.88 7.87 -7.28
N THR A 76 9.00 7.17 -7.37
CA THR A 76 9.30 5.99 -6.56
C THR A 76 10.78 5.86 -6.23
N ASN A 77 11.09 5.04 -5.23
CA ASN A 77 12.46 4.69 -4.88
C ASN A 77 13.10 3.88 -6.03
N CYS A 78 14.28 4.31 -6.48
CA CYS A 78 15.02 3.69 -7.58
C CYS A 78 15.37 2.21 -7.33
N GLU A 79 15.97 1.90 -6.18
CA GLU A 79 16.41 0.55 -5.81
C GLU A 79 15.22 -0.41 -5.71
N LEU A 80 14.14 0.03 -5.05
CA LEU A 80 12.92 -0.77 -4.92
C LEU A 80 12.28 -1.05 -6.29
N LEU A 81 12.26 -0.05 -7.18
CA LEU A 81 11.73 -0.24 -8.53
C LEU A 81 12.59 -1.22 -9.32
N ASP A 82 13.92 -1.09 -9.26
CA ASP A 82 14.84 -1.95 -10.01
C ASP A 82 14.75 -3.41 -9.53
N ASP A 83 14.70 -3.66 -8.21
CA ASP A 83 14.47 -4.98 -7.61
C ASP A 83 13.19 -5.64 -8.15
N VAL A 84 12.08 -4.89 -8.16
CA VAL A 84 10.79 -5.42 -8.64
C VAL A 84 10.84 -5.63 -10.16
N VAL A 85 11.51 -4.77 -10.93
CA VAL A 85 11.67 -4.94 -12.37
C VAL A 85 12.47 -6.20 -12.70
N GLU A 86 13.58 -6.46 -12.01
CA GLU A 86 14.36 -7.69 -12.20
C GLU A 86 13.51 -8.93 -11.82
N ARG A 87 12.79 -8.87 -10.70
CA ARG A 87 11.83 -9.92 -10.32
C ARG A 87 10.80 -10.20 -11.42
N PHE A 88 10.28 -9.17 -12.08
CA PHE A 88 9.34 -9.34 -13.20
C PHE A 88 10.00 -10.00 -14.42
N LYS A 89 11.23 -9.61 -14.76
CA LYS A 89 11.98 -10.25 -15.86
C LYS A 89 12.16 -11.74 -15.60
N ASP A 90 12.53 -12.09 -14.38
CA ASP A 90 12.78 -13.47 -13.96
C ASP A 90 11.50 -14.32 -13.93
N VAL A 91 10.41 -13.81 -13.34
CA VAL A 91 9.14 -14.54 -13.21
C VAL A 91 8.44 -14.70 -14.56
N PHE A 92 8.39 -13.63 -15.37
CA PHE A 92 7.67 -13.64 -16.64
C PHE A 92 8.54 -14.04 -17.84
N LYS A 93 9.85 -14.28 -17.63
CA LYS A 93 10.82 -14.62 -18.68
C LYS A 93 10.82 -13.62 -19.83
N ILE A 94 10.86 -12.33 -19.48
CA ILE A 94 10.88 -11.20 -20.43
C ILE A 94 12.14 -10.36 -20.26
N SER A 95 12.68 -9.85 -21.36
CA SER A 95 13.89 -8.99 -21.32
C SER A 95 13.59 -7.56 -20.90
N ARG A 96 12.37 -7.08 -21.12
CA ARG A 96 11.94 -5.71 -20.81
C ARG A 96 10.55 -5.69 -20.21
N VAL A 97 10.42 -5.04 -19.05
CA VAL A 97 9.14 -4.82 -18.38
C VAL A 97 8.56 -3.49 -18.83
N LYS A 98 7.35 -3.49 -19.38
CA LYS A 98 6.64 -2.25 -19.75
C LYS A 98 5.99 -1.64 -18.50
N SER A 99 6.13 -0.33 -18.29
CA SER A 99 5.57 0.36 -17.12
C SER A 99 4.07 0.14 -16.90
N PRO A 100 3.20 0.15 -17.93
CA PRO A 100 1.78 -0.17 -17.72
C PRO A 100 1.54 -1.60 -17.22
N PHE A 101 2.35 -2.56 -17.68
CA PHE A 101 2.25 -3.94 -17.23
C PHE A 101 2.69 -4.07 -15.76
N LEU A 102 3.86 -3.53 -15.41
CA LEU A 102 4.36 -3.48 -14.04
C LEU A 102 3.30 -2.89 -13.09
N MET A 103 2.80 -1.70 -13.41
CA MET A 103 1.89 -0.99 -12.54
C MET A 103 0.55 -1.71 -12.38
N ARG A 104 -0.04 -2.22 -13.47
CA ARG A 104 -1.28 -2.99 -13.41
C ARG A 104 -1.13 -4.25 -12.54
N VAL A 105 -0.06 -5.02 -12.74
CA VAL A 105 0.13 -6.30 -12.03
C VAL A 105 0.37 -6.08 -10.55
N THR A 106 1.26 -5.16 -10.19
CA THR A 106 1.58 -4.87 -8.79
C THR A 106 0.37 -4.31 -8.03
N LEU A 107 -0.36 -3.35 -8.63
CA LEU A 107 -1.62 -2.84 -8.07
C LEU A 107 -2.67 -3.95 -7.91
N THR A 108 -2.80 -4.83 -8.91
CA THR A 108 -3.75 -5.96 -8.85
C THR A 108 -3.40 -6.92 -7.72
N ALA A 109 -2.12 -7.22 -7.53
CA ALA A 109 -1.66 -8.10 -6.47
C ALA A 109 -1.97 -7.51 -5.08
N TYR A 110 -1.69 -6.22 -4.89
CA TYR A 110 -1.96 -5.53 -3.63
C TYR A 110 -3.46 -5.39 -3.36
N TYR A 111 -4.25 -5.02 -4.37
CA TYR A 111 -5.70 -4.96 -4.27
C TYR A 111 -6.30 -6.31 -3.85
N ASN A 112 -5.82 -7.42 -4.41
CA ASN A 112 -6.30 -8.75 -4.03
C ASN A 112 -5.99 -9.08 -2.57
N TYR A 113 -4.79 -8.71 -2.10
CA TYR A 113 -4.42 -8.85 -0.69
C TYR A 113 -5.38 -8.07 0.22
N LEU A 114 -5.71 -6.83 -0.12
CA LEU A 114 -6.67 -6.03 0.66
C LEU A 114 -8.07 -6.64 0.63
N VAL A 115 -8.54 -7.12 -0.51
CA VAL A 115 -9.84 -7.79 -0.62
C VAL A 115 -9.89 -9.09 0.19
N GLU A 116 -8.84 -9.90 0.15
CA GLU A 116 -8.76 -11.15 0.95
C GLU A 116 -8.64 -10.84 2.45
N GLY A 117 -7.87 -9.81 2.81
CA GLY A 117 -7.80 -9.29 4.18
C GLY A 117 -9.18 -8.84 4.69
N ASN A 118 -9.90 -8.03 3.91
CA ASN A 118 -11.24 -7.55 4.28
C ASN A 118 -12.27 -8.68 4.39
N LYS A 119 -12.21 -9.69 3.52
CA LYS A 119 -13.06 -10.89 3.66
C LYS A 119 -12.78 -11.66 4.95
N ASN A 120 -11.55 -11.64 5.43
CA ASN A 120 -11.21 -12.24 6.72
C ASN A 120 -11.70 -11.37 7.89
N VAL A 121 -11.73 -10.04 7.75
CA VAL A 121 -12.32 -9.13 8.74
C VAL A 121 -13.85 -9.30 8.82
N GLU A 122 -14.56 -9.45 7.70
CA GLU A 122 -15.99 -9.78 7.68
C GLU A 122 -16.31 -11.16 8.26
N LYS A 123 -15.35 -12.09 8.21
CA LYS A 123 -15.46 -13.43 8.82
C LYS A 123 -15.02 -13.50 10.27
N VAL A 124 -14.42 -12.44 10.81
CA VAL A 124 -14.40 -12.26 12.25
C VAL A 124 -15.79 -11.77 12.60
N GLU A 125 -16.73 -12.71 12.76
CA GLU A 125 -17.79 -12.48 13.74
C GLU A 125 -17.05 -11.97 14.96
N ALA A 126 -17.35 -10.74 15.38
CA ALA A 126 -16.82 -10.23 16.62
C ALA A 126 -17.23 -11.26 17.68
N GLU A 127 -16.31 -12.16 18.04
CA GLU A 127 -16.30 -12.67 19.39
C GLU A 127 -16.20 -11.40 20.21
N GLU A 128 -17.34 -10.97 20.76
CA GLU A 128 -17.37 -10.05 21.87
C GLU A 128 -16.46 -10.70 22.91
N VAL A 129 -15.19 -10.31 22.90
CA VAL A 129 -14.32 -10.52 24.03
C VAL A 129 -14.97 -9.70 25.12
N LYS A 130 -15.79 -10.35 25.95
CA LYS A 130 -16.38 -9.72 27.10
C LYS A 130 -15.20 -9.17 27.89
N LEU A 131 -15.21 -7.86 28.16
CA LEU A 131 -14.12 -7.20 28.88
C LEU A 131 -13.78 -7.88 30.22
N GLY A 132 -14.69 -8.69 30.76
CA GLY A 132 -14.48 -9.51 31.96
C GLY A 132 -13.56 -10.71 31.81
N ASP A 133 -13.25 -11.16 30.58
CA ASP A 133 -12.38 -12.32 30.32
C ASP A 133 -10.90 -11.92 30.16
N LEU A 134 -10.61 -10.62 30.05
CA LEU A 134 -9.26 -10.07 29.95
C LEU A 134 -8.74 -9.70 31.34
N ARG A 135 -7.47 -10.01 31.62
CA ARG A 135 -6.85 -9.52 32.85
C ARG A 135 -6.72 -7.99 32.77
N ALA A 136 -6.84 -7.30 33.90
CA ALA A 136 -6.88 -5.83 33.94
C ALA A 136 -5.64 -5.16 33.30
N ASP A 137 -4.49 -5.84 33.31
CA ASP A 137 -3.25 -5.40 32.67
C ASP A 137 -3.29 -5.49 31.13
N GLU A 138 -3.97 -6.48 30.58
CA GLU A 138 -4.18 -6.66 29.14
C GLU A 138 -5.13 -5.60 28.58
N VAL A 139 -6.22 -5.31 29.29
CA VAL A 139 -7.14 -4.20 28.96
C VAL A 139 -6.39 -2.87 28.98
N SER A 140 -5.57 -2.63 30.01
CA SER A 140 -4.79 -1.40 30.14
C SER A 140 -3.73 -1.24 29.04
N ARG A 141 -3.15 -2.34 28.55
CA ARG A 141 -2.24 -2.35 27.39
C ARG A 141 -2.98 -2.04 26.10
N LEU A 142 -4.12 -2.67 25.85
CA LEU A 142 -4.94 -2.45 24.66
C LEU A 142 -5.43 -1.00 24.55
N VAL A 143 -5.92 -0.43 25.64
CA VAL A 143 -6.34 0.99 25.69
C VAL A 143 -5.17 1.92 25.38
N ARG A 144 -3.98 1.65 25.93
CA ARG A 144 -2.77 2.43 25.61
C ARG A 144 -2.36 2.30 24.15
N LEU A 145 -2.37 1.08 23.60
CA LEU A 145 -2.01 0.82 22.20
C LEU A 145 -2.96 1.55 21.25
N ASN A 146 -4.26 1.49 21.52
CA ASN A 146 -5.28 2.20 20.73
C ASN A 146 -5.12 3.73 20.82
N LYS A 147 -4.78 4.25 22.01
CA LYS A 147 -4.45 5.67 22.19
C LYS A 147 -3.21 6.08 21.40
N TYR A 148 -2.16 5.26 21.40
CA TYR A 148 -0.95 5.52 20.59
C TYR A 148 -1.23 5.43 19.10
N LEU A 149 -2.04 4.46 18.66
CA LEU A 149 -2.40 4.31 17.25
C LEU A 149 -3.19 5.52 16.75
N ASN A 150 -4.17 6.00 17.53
CA ASN A 150 -4.92 7.21 17.20
C ASN A 150 -4.03 8.46 17.16
N LEU A 151 -3.08 8.58 18.08
CA LEU A 151 -2.09 9.67 18.04
C LEU A 151 -1.23 9.58 16.76
N LEU A 152 -0.74 8.38 16.41
CA LEU A 152 0.06 8.15 15.20
C LEU A 152 -0.71 8.45 13.89
N ILE A 153 -1.99 8.10 13.82
CA ILE A 153 -2.85 8.36 12.66
C ILE A 153 -3.12 9.85 12.50
N HIS A 154 -3.15 10.63 13.60
CA HIS A 154 -3.51 12.05 13.61
C HIS A 154 -2.30 12.99 13.73
N THR A 155 -1.07 12.47 13.66
CA THR A 155 0.13 13.32 13.71
C THR A 155 0.49 13.75 12.29
N ASP A 156 0.30 15.04 11.98
CA ASP A 156 0.73 15.62 10.72
C ASP A 156 2.27 15.62 10.57
N SER A 157 2.74 15.77 9.33
CA SER A 157 4.18 15.73 8.99
C SER A 157 5.00 16.78 9.76
N VAL A 158 4.40 17.92 10.07
CA VAL A 158 5.00 19.01 10.84
C VAL A 158 5.23 18.59 12.29
N SER A 159 4.29 17.88 12.88
CA SER A 159 4.37 17.35 14.24
C SER A 159 5.40 16.21 14.33
N ILE A 160 5.52 15.37 13.30
CA ILE A 160 6.57 14.34 13.20
C ILE A 160 7.97 14.99 13.14
N GLU A 161 8.16 16.07 12.38
CA GLU A 161 9.44 16.77 12.33
C GLU A 161 9.82 17.44 13.66
N LYS A 162 8.84 18.03 14.37
CA LYS A 162 9.08 18.59 15.71
C LYS A 162 9.48 17.51 16.71
N ILE A 163 8.83 16.34 16.67
CA ILE A 163 9.18 15.19 17.52
C ILE A 163 10.59 14.70 17.21
N LYS A 164 10.97 14.58 15.92
CA LYS A 164 12.35 14.20 15.53
C LYS A 164 13.40 15.20 16.00
N LYS A 165 13.10 16.51 15.97
CA LYS A 165 13.99 17.54 16.53
C LYS A 165 14.14 17.40 18.04
N ILE A 166 13.06 17.14 18.77
CA ILE A 166 13.10 16.95 20.22
C ILE A 166 13.87 15.67 20.58
N ASP A 167 13.67 14.57 19.85
CA ASP A 167 14.41 13.32 20.04
C ASP A 167 15.92 13.46 19.72
N GLY A 168 16.27 14.33 18.76
CA GLY A 168 17.66 14.68 18.49
C GLY A 168 18.32 15.45 19.65
N ILE A 169 17.60 16.41 20.23
CA ILE A 169 18.07 17.19 21.39
C ILE A 169 18.26 16.29 22.62
N LEU A 170 17.34 15.35 22.86
CA LEU A 170 17.41 14.41 23.98
C LEU A 170 18.51 13.34 23.85
N LYS A 171 19.16 13.23 22.68
CA LYS A 171 20.25 12.29 22.42
C LYS A 171 21.64 12.95 22.44
N GLU A 172 21.71 14.27 22.56
CA GLU A 172 22.96 15.04 22.65
C GLU A 172 23.36 15.41 24.09
N ASP A 173 22.61 14.94 25.10
CA ASP A 173 23.00 14.97 26.53
C ASP A 173 23.45 13.58 27.04
#